data_AF-A0AAW8QJZ5-F1
#
_entry.id   AF-A0AAW8QJZ5-F1
#
_cell.length_a   1.000
_cell.length_b   1.000
_cell.length_c   1.000
_cell.angle_alpha   90.00
_cell.angle_beta   90.00
_cell.angle_gamma   90.00
#
_symmetry.space_group_name_H-M   'P 1'
#
loop_
_entity.id
_entity.type
_entity.pdbx_description
1 polymer ?
#
loop_
_entity_poly.entity_id
_entity_poly.type
_entity_poly.pdbx_seq_one_letter_code
_entity_poly.pdbx_strand_id
1 'polypeptide(L)'
;MRQAIKIEPGLMEKLVAVVERLAQSKEERRVGREEFAHMLNIEPETLDARIREGRYHKPYKDGRKSFWLLSYVQSVVTDTKESGKVATY
;
A
#
# COMPACT_ATOMS: atom_id res chain seq x y z
N MET A 1 22.59 -2.31 41.27
CA MET A 1 21.19 -1.86 41.46
C MET A 1 20.46 -1.98 40.13
N ARG A 2 19.43 -2.84 40.00
CA ARG A 2 18.58 -2.89 38.80
C ARG A 2 17.45 -1.87 38.97
N GLN A 3 17.39 -0.83 38.15
CA GLN A 3 16.21 0.03 38.08
C GLN A 3 15.14 -0.68 37.25
N ALA A 4 13.98 -0.93 37.85
CA ALA A 4 12.79 -1.34 37.11
C ALA A 4 12.23 -0.11 36.41
N ILE A 5 12.23 -0.11 35.07
CA ILE A 5 11.55 0.92 34.28
C ILE A 5 10.05 0.71 34.50
N LYS A 6 9.42 1.60 35.26
CA LYS A 6 7.96 1.63 35.41
C LYS A 6 7.39 2.24 34.14
N ILE A 7 6.81 1.41 33.28
CA ILE A 7 6.04 1.89 32.13
C ILE A 7 4.72 2.48 32.67
N GLU A 8 4.44 3.73 32.32
CA GLU A 8 3.19 4.38 32.70
C GLU A 8 1.99 3.61 32.14
N PRO A 9 0.96 3.33 32.96
CA PRO A 9 -0.30 2.79 32.44
C PRO A 9 -0.88 3.79 31.43
N GLY A 10 -1.18 3.33 30.21
CA GLY A 10 -1.62 4.20 29.12
C GLY A 10 -0.57 4.48 28.04
N LEU A 11 0.70 4.09 28.24
CA LEU A 11 1.75 4.35 27.23
C LEU A 11 1.50 3.59 25.93
N MET A 12 1.00 2.35 26.02
CA MET A 12 0.72 1.52 24.86
C MET A 12 -0.44 2.09 24.05
N GLU A 13 -1.49 2.55 24.70
CA GLU A 13 -2.66 3.17 24.10
C GLU A 13 -2.27 4.47 23.37
N LYS A 14 -1.40 5.28 23.99
CA LYS A 14 -0.84 6.49 23.35
C LYS A 14 0.04 6.14 22.14
N LEU A 15 0.85 5.08 22.24
CA LEU A 15 1.68 4.60 21.12
C LEU A 15 0.82 4.12 19.95
N VAL A 16 -0.22 3.34 20.21
CA VAL A 16 -1.17 2.88 19.18
C VAL A 16 -1.82 4.08 18.48
N ALA A 17 -2.31 5.06 19.24
CA ALA A 17 -2.93 6.25 18.66
C ALA A 17 -1.95 7.08 17.80
N VAL A 18 -0.67 7.16 18.19
CA VAL A 18 0.36 7.84 17.39
C VAL A 18 0.66 7.06 16.11
N VAL A 19 0.77 5.73 16.19
CA VAL A 19 0.98 4.87 15.02
C VAL A 19 -0.20 4.95 14.05
N GLU A 20 -1.44 4.94 14.55
CA GLU A 20 -2.64 5.10 13.73
C GLU A 20 -2.66 6.46 13.02
N ARG A 21 -2.33 7.55 13.73
CA ARG A 21 -2.23 8.89 13.13
C ARG A 21 -1.14 8.98 12.07
N LEU A 22 0.03 8.36 12.30
CA LEU A 22 1.11 8.30 11.31
C LEU A 22 0.76 7.42 10.11
N ALA A 23 -0.01 6.35 10.32
CA ALA A 23 -0.53 5.52 9.24
C ALA A 23 -1.58 6.25 8.39
N GLN A 24 -2.35 7.16 9.02
CA GLN A 24 -3.35 8.01 8.36
C GLN A 24 -2.73 9.24 7.68
N SER A 25 -1.60 9.75 8.17
CA SER A 25 -0.92 10.94 7.63
C SER A 25 -0.08 10.65 6.39
N LYS A 26 -0.47 9.66 5.57
CA LYS A 26 0.20 9.44 4.29
C LYS A 26 -0.21 10.56 3.36
N GLU A 27 0.64 11.56 3.21
CA GLU A 27 0.50 12.54 2.13
C GLU A 27 0.30 11.78 0.81
N GLU A 28 -0.70 12.20 0.06
CA GLU A 28 -1.01 11.62 -1.24
C GLU A 28 0.21 11.80 -2.15
N ARG A 29 0.89 10.69 -2.49
CA ARG A 29 2.06 10.70 -3.37
C ARG A 29 1.79 10.01 -4.70
N ARG A 30 2.62 10.37 -5.68
CA ARG A 30 2.64 9.74 -7.00
C ARG A 30 3.39 8.42 -6.93
N VAL A 31 2.82 7.40 -7.59
CA VAL A 31 3.38 6.05 -7.72
C VAL A 31 3.58 5.77 -9.21
N GLY A 32 4.78 5.33 -9.57
CA GLY A 32 5.14 4.98 -10.95
C GLY A 32 4.74 3.55 -11.32
N ARG A 33 4.89 3.22 -12.61
CA ARG A 33 4.61 1.88 -13.16
C ARG A 33 5.36 0.76 -12.41
N GLU A 34 6.69 0.90 -12.29
CA GLU A 34 7.56 -0.09 -11.64
C GLU A 34 7.15 -0.34 -10.19
N GLU A 35 6.89 0.75 -9.46
CA GLU A 35 6.51 0.67 -8.06
C GLU A 35 5.13 0.02 -7.87
N PHE A 36 4.15 0.36 -8.72
CA PHE A 36 2.83 -0.24 -8.65
C PHE A 36 2.90 -1.75 -8.95
N ALA A 37 3.66 -2.16 -9.97
CA ALA A 37 3.84 -3.57 -10.30
C ALA A 37 4.51 -4.34 -9.15
N HIS A 38 5.54 -3.75 -8.55
CA HIS A 38 6.22 -4.31 -7.38
C HIS A 38 5.28 -4.47 -6.17
N MET A 39 4.40 -3.50 -5.88
CA MET A 39 3.43 -3.61 -4.78
C MET A 39 2.39 -4.72 -4.98
N LEU A 40 2.11 -5.07 -6.23
CA LEU A 40 1.23 -6.20 -6.59
C LEU A 40 1.98 -7.53 -6.70
N ASN A 41 3.31 -7.53 -6.56
CA ASN A 41 4.18 -8.68 -6.81
C ASN A 41 3.97 -9.29 -8.21
N ILE A 42 3.93 -8.44 -9.24
CA ILE A 42 3.81 -8.82 -10.66
C ILE A 42 4.82 -8.08 -11.52
N GLU A 43 5.06 -8.59 -12.72
CA GLU A 43 5.86 -7.87 -13.72
C GLU A 43 5.13 -6.62 -14.25
N PRO A 44 5.86 -5.54 -14.56
CA PRO A 44 5.28 -4.31 -15.12
C PRO A 44 4.45 -4.51 -16.40
N GLU A 45 4.82 -5.47 -17.25
CA GLU A 45 4.09 -5.82 -18.47
C GLU A 45 2.74 -6.48 -18.14
N THR A 46 2.68 -7.23 -17.04
CA THR A 46 1.43 -7.83 -16.54
C THR A 46 0.50 -6.74 -16.01
N LEU A 47 1.05 -5.73 -15.33
CA LEU A 47 0.29 -4.54 -14.93
C LEU A 47 -0.29 -3.83 -16.16
N ASP A 48 0.51 -3.61 -17.21
CA ASP A 48 0.06 -2.99 -18.46
C ASP A 48 -1.05 -3.79 -19.16
N ALA A 49 -0.95 -5.12 -19.15
CA ALA A 49 -2.00 -6.01 -19.66
C ALA A 49 -3.31 -5.84 -18.89
N ARG A 50 -3.26 -5.86 -17.56
CA ARG A 50 -4.45 -5.67 -16.70
C ARG A 50 -5.08 -4.28 -16.88
N ILE A 51 -4.28 -3.24 -17.12
CA ILE A 51 -4.78 -1.90 -17.46
C ILE A 51 -5.48 -1.91 -18.83
N ARG A 52 -4.92 -2.61 -19.82
CA ARG A 52 -5.53 -2.74 -21.16
C ARG A 52 -6.85 -3.51 -21.13
N GLU A 53 -6.93 -4.54 -20.30
CA GLU A 53 -8.15 -5.31 -20.02
C GLU A 53 -9.21 -4.51 -19.23
N GLY A 54 -8.85 -3.33 -18.72
CA GLY A 54 -9.75 -2.47 -17.96
C GLY A 54 -9.92 -2.90 -16.49
N ARG A 55 -9.07 -3.81 -15.98
CA ARG A 55 -9.11 -4.23 -14.57
C ARG A 55 -8.64 -3.12 -13.62
N TYR A 56 -7.69 -2.30 -14.08
CA TYR A 56 -7.17 -1.16 -13.33
C TYR A 56 -7.34 0.14 -14.12
N HIS A 57 -7.43 1.24 -13.38
CA HIS A 57 -7.53 2.57 -13.96
C HIS A 57 -6.25 2.94 -14.71
N LYS A 58 -6.42 3.67 -15.81
CA LYS A 58 -5.31 4.26 -16.54
C LYS A 58 -4.57 5.28 -15.68
N PRO A 59 -3.24 5.41 -15.82
CA PRO A 59 -2.47 6.37 -15.04
C PRO A 59 -2.80 7.81 -15.46
N TYR A 60 -2.63 8.73 -14.51
CA TYR A 60 -2.53 10.14 -14.79
C TYR A 60 -1.23 10.46 -15.54
N LYS A 61 -1.23 11.54 -16.30
CA LYS A 61 -0.05 12.03 -17.03
C LYS A 61 0.57 13.22 -16.31
N ASP A 62 1.90 13.16 -16.17
CA ASP A 62 2.76 14.24 -15.70
C ASP A 62 3.85 14.46 -16.74
N GLY A 63 3.49 15.17 -17.81
CA GLY A 63 4.30 15.27 -19.02
C GLY A 63 4.56 13.89 -19.64
N ARG A 64 5.83 13.49 -19.69
CA ARG A 64 6.25 12.18 -20.23
C ARG A 64 6.06 11.03 -19.24
N LYS A 65 5.89 11.33 -17.94
CA LYS A 65 5.74 10.33 -16.90
C LYS A 65 4.26 9.99 -16.68
N SER A 66 4.01 8.76 -16.30
CA SER A 66 2.68 8.27 -15.96
C SER A 66 2.68 7.87 -14.48
N PHE A 67 1.62 8.23 -13.75
CA PHE A 67 1.55 7.95 -12.32
C PHE A 67 0.13 7.61 -11.85
N TRP A 68 0.06 6.94 -10.70
CA TRP A 68 -1.15 6.75 -9.92
C TRP A 68 -1.00 7.44 -8.55
N LEU A 69 -2.13 7.69 -7.90
CA LEU A 69 -2.11 8.12 -6.51
C LEU A 69 -1.90 6.90 -5.62
N LEU A 70 -1.10 7.08 -4.56
CA LEU A 70 -0.81 6.02 -3.61
C LEU A 70 -2.09 5.44 -2.99
N SER A 71 -3.10 6.26 -2.70
CA SER A 71 -4.40 5.80 -2.20
C SER A 71 -5.05 4.77 -3.12
N TYR A 72 -5.07 5.05 -4.43
CA TYR A 72 -5.61 4.14 -5.43
C TYR A 72 -4.82 2.83 -5.48
N VAL A 73 -3.49 2.93 -5.57
CA VAL A 73 -2.62 1.74 -5.62
C VAL A 73 -2.81 0.88 -4.37
N GLN A 74 -2.87 1.49 -3.19
CA GLN A 74 -3.13 0.77 -1.94
C GLN A 74 -4.49 0.09 -1.96
N SER A 75 -5.55 0.77 -2.41
CA SER A 75 -6.88 0.15 -2.51
C SER A 75 -6.87 -1.10 -3.39
N VAL A 76 -6.14 -1.07 -4.52
CA VAL A 76 -6.04 -2.20 -5.45
C VAL A 76 -5.23 -3.35 -4.82
N VAL A 77 -4.13 -3.04 -4.16
CA VAL A 77 -3.27 -4.05 -3.49
C VAL A 77 -3.99 -4.72 -2.33
N THR A 78 -4.83 -3.96 -1.60
CA THR A 78 -5.59 -4.50 -0.47
C THR A 78 -6.93 -5.14 -0.85
N ASP A 79 -7.44 -4.88 -2.06
CA ASP A 79 -8.71 -5.47 -2.53
C ASP A 79 -8.51 -6.98 -2.74
N THR A 80 -8.88 -7.74 -1.71
CA THR A 80 -8.56 -9.16 -1.53
C THR A 80 -9.43 -10.08 -2.39
N LYS A 81 -10.09 -9.54 -3.42
CA LYS A 81 -11.02 -10.28 -4.28
C LYS A 81 -10.35 -11.28 -5.22
N GLU A 82 -9.03 -11.21 -5.40
CA GLU A 82 -8.26 -12.15 -6.23
C GLU A 82 -7.35 -13.08 -5.42
N SER A 83 -7.61 -13.36 -4.13
CA SER A 83 -6.95 -14.50 -3.46
C SER A 83 -7.58 -15.84 -3.90
N GLY A 84 -7.41 -16.16 -5.18
CA GLY A 84 -7.76 -17.44 -5.75
C GLY A 84 -6.84 -18.55 -5.23
N LYS A 85 -7.42 -19.45 -4.43
CA LYS A 85 -6.97 -20.81 -4.09
C LYS A 85 -5.54 -20.95 -3.57
N VAL A 86 -5.41 -20.89 -2.24
CA VAL A 86 -4.32 -21.61 -1.56
C VAL A 86 -4.49 -23.11 -1.84
N ALA A 87 -3.50 -23.71 -2.51
CA ALA A 87 -3.43 -25.17 -2.65
C ALA A 87 -3.29 -25.78 -1.26
N THR A 88 -4.31 -26.52 -0.83
CA THR A 88 -4.25 -27.34 0.37
C THR A 88 -3.55 -28.64 -0.02
N TYR A 89 -2.38 -28.90 0.56
CA TYR A 89 -1.68 -30.18 0.48
C TYR A 89 -2.25 -31.17 1.49
#